data_AF-A0A2D7LMD5-F1
#
_entry.id   AF-A0A2D7LMD5-F1
#
_cell.length_a   1.000
_cell.length_b   1.000
_cell.length_c   1.000
_cell.angle_alpha   90.00
_cell.angle_beta   90.00
_cell.angle_gamma   90.00
#
_symmetry.space_group_name_H-M   'P 1'
#
loop_
_entity.id
_entity.type
_entity.pdbx_description
1 polymer ?
#
loop_
_entity_poly.entity_id
_entity_poly.type
_entity_poly.pdbx_seq_one_letter_code
_entity_poly.pdbx_strand_id
1 'polypeptide(L)' 'MDNLKKLSIWVFNWFLSLFQTRYKVTVSFNKEYGDSDDRTFITKKILVQKEKHLKFRDEYDRVIEYRSASGLNYIIEDV' A
#
# COMPACT_ATOMS: atom_id res chain seq x y z
N MET A 1 -33.93 10.81 -19.16
CA MET A 1 -33.16 11.31 -17.99
C MET A 1 -32.14 10.28 -17.47
N ASP A 2 -32.08 9.09 -18.08
CA ASP A 2 -31.31 7.95 -17.54
C ASP A 2 -29.83 7.95 -17.93
N ASN A 3 -29.50 8.56 -19.06
CA ASN A 3 -28.12 8.65 -19.54
C ASN A 3 -27.27 9.63 -18.72
N LEU A 4 -27.87 10.72 -18.20
CA LEU A 4 -27.16 11.67 -17.33
C LEU A 4 -26.76 11.02 -15.99
N LYS A 5 -27.67 10.23 -15.40
CA LYS A 5 -27.40 9.49 -14.16
C LYS A 5 -26.35 8.40 -14.35
N LYS A 6 -26.36 7.69 -15.50
CA LYS A 6 -25.32 6.72 -15.83
C LYS A 6 -23.94 7.37 -15.95
N LEU A 7 -23.88 8.52 -16.62
CA LEU A 7 -22.62 9.23 -16.82
C LEU A 7 -22.06 9.76 -15.48
N SER A 8 -22.92 10.28 -14.59
CA SER A 8 -22.48 10.71 -13.26
C SER A 8 -21.98 9.58 -12.38
N ILE A 9 -22.66 8.42 -12.39
CA ILE A 9 -22.21 7.23 -11.63
C ILE A 9 -20.88 6.71 -12.18
N TRP A 10 -20.72 6.70 -13.51
CA TRP A 10 -19.48 6.27 -14.14
C TRP A 10 -18.31 7.19 -13.81
N VAL A 11 -18.48 8.52 -13.91
CA VAL A 11 -17.46 9.50 -13.53
C VAL A 11 -17.11 9.39 -12.04
N PHE A 12 -18.11 9.20 -11.18
CA PHE A 12 -17.89 9.03 -9.74
C PHE A 12 -17.11 7.75 -9.42
N ASN A 13 -17.44 6.63 -10.05
CA ASN A 13 -16.72 5.37 -9.87
C ASN A 13 -15.30 5.42 -10.45
N TRP A 14 -15.11 6.08 -11.60
CA TRP A 14 -13.78 6.33 -12.16
C TRP A 14 -12.94 7.19 -11.22
N PHE A 15 -13.52 8.27 -10.68
CA PHE A 15 -12.83 9.12 -9.71
C PHE A 15 -12.44 8.35 -8.45
N LEU A 16 -13.31 7.48 -7.92
CA LEU A 16 -12.99 6.62 -6.78
C LEU A 16 -11.88 5.60 -7.10
N SER A 17 -11.82 5.08 -8.32
CA SER A 17 -10.78 4.12 -8.73
C SER A 17 -9.36 4.73 -8.71
N LEU A 18 -9.23 6.04 -8.95
CA LEU A 18 -7.95 6.74 -8.86
C LEU A 18 -7.37 6.80 -7.44
N PHE A 19 -8.21 6.62 -6.41
CA PHE A 19 -7.78 6.56 -5.00
C PHE A 19 -7.64 5.14 -4.47
N GLN A 20 -7.82 4.13 -5.33
CA GLN A 20 -7.67 2.71 -4.99
C GLN A 20 -6.33 2.13 -5.44
N THR A 21 -5.31 2.94 -5.68
CA THR A 21 -3.96 2.44 -5.94
C THR A 21 -3.52 1.54 -4.81
N ARG A 22 -3.30 0.26 -5.13
CA ARG A 22 -2.81 -0.73 -4.19
C ARG A 22 -1.33 -0.92 -4.45
N TYR A 23 -0.54 -0.77 -3.40
CA TYR A 23 0.87 -1.10 -3.46
C TYR A 23 1.08 -2.43 -2.75
N LYS A 24 1.97 -3.26 -3.28
CA LYS A 24 2.48 -4.42 -2.57
C LYS A 24 3.74 -4.02 -1.84
N VAL A 25 3.71 -4.12 -0.52
CA VAL A 25 4.83 -3.82 0.36
C VAL A 25 5.40 -5.12 0.88
N THR A 26 6.67 -5.38 0.57
CA THR A 26 7.43 -6.50 1.11
C THR A 26 8.44 -5.96 2.11
N VAL A 27 8.38 -6.41 3.36
CA VAL A 27 9.30 -6.02 4.43
C VAL A 27 10.17 -7.20 4.80
N SER A 28 11.49 -6.99 4.80
CA SER A 28 12.49 -8.00 5.14
C SER A 28 13.40 -7.45 6.24
N PHE A 29 13.62 -8.23 7.30
CA PHE A 29 14.47 -7.83 8.43
C PHE A 29 15.93 -8.26 8.25
N ASN A 30 16.16 -9.28 7.43
CA ASN A 30 17.45 -9.68 6.89
C ASN A 30 17.75 -8.92 5.58
N LYS A 31 18.98 -9.08 5.05
CA LYS A 31 19.38 -8.51 3.76
C LYS A 31 19.04 -9.42 2.57
N GLU A 32 18.50 -10.60 2.83
CA GLU A 32 18.19 -11.62 1.83
C GLU A 32 16.66 -11.67 1.63
N TYR A 33 16.23 -11.43 0.39
CA TYR A 33 14.83 -11.54 0.00
C TYR A 33 14.53 -12.97 -0.46
N GLY A 34 13.35 -13.49 -0.13
CA GLY A 34 12.90 -14.84 -0.50
C GLY A 34 13.01 -15.88 0.62
N ASP A 35 13.27 -15.44 1.86
CA ASP A 35 13.26 -16.30 3.05
C ASP A 35 11.90 -16.25 3.78
N SER A 36 11.67 -17.20 4.68
CA SER A 36 10.41 -17.36 5.42
C SER A 36 10.06 -16.17 6.34
N ASP A 37 11.00 -15.25 6.58
CA ASP A 37 10.80 -14.08 7.43
C ASP A 37 10.19 -12.87 6.69
N ASP A 38 10.10 -12.93 5.36
CA ASP A 38 9.55 -11.85 4.55
C ASP A 38 8.04 -11.69 4.76
N ARG A 39 7.62 -10.45 5.04
CA ARG A 39 6.20 -10.12 5.20
C ARG A 39 5.71 -9.28 4.05
N THR A 40 4.69 -9.78 3.36
CA THR A 40 4.04 -9.08 2.25
C THR A 40 2.69 -8.52 2.67
N PHE A 41 2.41 -7.28 2.25
CA PHE A 41 1.17 -6.57 2.56
C PHE A 41 0.66 -5.87 1.31
N ILE A 42 -0.66 -5.85 1.16
CA ILE A 42 -1.32 -4.98 0.20
C ILE A 42 -1.73 -3.71 0.95
N THR A 43 -1.16 -2.58 0.56
CA THR A 43 -1.45 -1.28 1.16
C THR A 43 -2.24 -0.39 0.23
N LYS A 44 -3.23 0.31 0.78
CA LYS A 44 -3.97 1.37 0.09
C LYS A 44 -3.17 2.68 0.03
N LYS A 45 -2.30 2.90 1.01
CA LYS A 45 -1.60 4.18 1.20
C LYS A 45 -0.38 4.03 2.11
N ILE A 46 0.75 4.51 1.63
CA ILE A 46 1.97 4.70 2.42
C ILE A 46 1.85 6.02 3.17
N LEU A 47 2.09 5.99 4.48
CA LEU A 47 1.97 7.15 5.38
C LEU A 47 3.34 7.76 5.68
N VAL A 48 4.34 6.91 5.92
CA VAL A 48 5.73 7.31 6.19
C VAL A 48 6.66 6.36 5.46
N GLN A 49 7.59 6.92 4.69
CA GLN A 49 8.64 6.19 4.01
C GLN A 49 9.99 6.82 4.36
N LYS A 50 10.74 6.17 5.26
CA LYS A 50 12.09 6.57 5.68
C LYS A 50 12.96 5.32 5.80
N GLU A 51 14.27 5.49 5.76
CA GLU A 51 15.26 4.40 5.83
C GLU A 51 15.08 3.46 7.03
N LYS A 52 14.64 4.00 8.18
CA LYS A 52 14.48 3.27 9.44
C LYS A 52 13.03 3.16 9.91
N HIS A 53 12.09 3.71 9.14
CA HIS A 53 10.70 3.81 9.55
C HIS A 53 9.80 3.73 8.33
N LEU A 54 9.01 2.66 8.27
CA LEU A 54 7.96 2.47 7.28
C LEU A 54 6.62 2.39 8.01
N LYS A 55 5.66 3.18 7.56
CA LYS A 55 4.29 3.19 8.08
C LYS A 55 3.31 3.24 6.93
N PHE A 56 2.33 2.36 6.94
CA PHE A 56 1.33 2.28 5.89
C PHE A 56 -0.01 1.77 6.42
N ARG A 57 -1.05 1.94 5.62
CA ARG A 57 -2.39 1.43 5.91
C ARG A 57 -2.71 0.25 5.01
N ASP A 58 -2.99 -0.91 5.58
CA ASP A 58 -3.29 -2.11 4.80
C ASP A 58 -4.72 -2.08 4.20
N GLU A 59 -5.07 -3.13 3.47
CA GLU A 59 -6.40 -3.26 2.85
C GLU A 59 -7.57 -3.28 3.86
N TYR A 60 -7.30 -3.66 5.11
CA TYR A 60 -8.27 -3.72 6.22
C TYR A 60 -8.30 -2.43 7.04
N ASP A 61 -7.70 -1.35 6.52
CA ASP A 61 -7.54 -0.06 7.20
C ASP A 61 -6.74 -0.10 8.51
N ARG A 62 -5.99 -1.20 8.74
CA ARG A 62 -5.07 -1.32 9.87
C ARG A 62 -3.81 -0.55 9.57
N VAL A 63 -3.33 0.16 10.58
CA VAL A 63 -2.06 0.89 10.50
C VAL A 63 -0.94 -0.06 10.89
N ILE A 64 -0.05 -0.35 9.96
CA ILE A 64 1.14 -1.17 10.19
C ILE A 64 2.35 -0.25 10.23
N GLU A 65 3.21 -0.48 11.22
CA GLU A 65 4.38 0.35 11.47
C GLU A 65 5.59 -0.52 11.80
N TYR A 66 6.67 -0.31 11.04
CA TYR A 66 7.95 -0.94 11.24
C TYR A 66 9.00 0.12 11.56
N ARG A 67 9.72 -0.09 12.65
CA ARG A 67 10.86 0.74 13.08
C ARG A 67 12.05 -0.15 13.37
N SER A 68 13.22 0.25 12.89
CA SER A 68 14.46 -0.48 13.12
C SER A 68 15.60 0.49 13.44
N ALA A 69 16.44 0.14 14.41
CA ALA A 69 17.62 0.93 14.74
C ALA A 69 18.74 0.77 13.69
N SER A 70 18.86 -0.44 13.13
CA SER A 70 19.95 -0.86 12.24
C SER A 70 19.68 -0.63 10.75
N GLY A 71 18.47 -0.19 10.39
CA GLY A 71 18.01 -0.08 8.99
C GLY A 71 16.81 -1.00 8.72
N LEU A 72 15.97 -0.64 7.76
CA LEU A 72 14.79 -1.41 7.37
C LEU A 72 14.83 -1.65 5.86
N ASN A 73 14.84 -2.92 5.44
CA ASN A 73 14.76 -3.28 4.03
C ASN A 73 13.30 -3.48 3.64
N TYR A 74 12.84 -2.75 2.63
CA TYR A 74 11.50 -2.90 2.10
C TYR A 74 11.45 -2.61 0.61
N ILE A 75 10.55 -3.31 -0.07
CA ILE A 75 10.24 -3.13 -1.49
C ILE A 75 8.77 -2.70 -1.57
N ILE A 76 8.50 -1.71 -2.42
CA ILE A 76 7.15 -1.22 -2.72
C ILE A 76 6.95 -1.39 -4.22
N GLU A 77 5.98 -2.21 -4.60
CA GLU A 77 5.61 -2.47 -6.00
C GLU A 77 4.20 -1.93 -6.25
N ASP A 78 3.99 -1.31 -7.41
CA ASP A 78 2.64 -0.94 -7.88
C ASP A 78 1.88 -2.19 -8.33
N VAL A 79 0.59 -2.29 -7.99
CA VAL A 79 -0.29 -3.42 -8.36
C VAL A 79 -1.48 -2.92 -9.18
#